data_AF-A0A522WRQ2-F1
#
_entry.id   AF-A0A522WRQ2-F1
#
_cell.length_a   1.000
_cell.length_b   1.000
_cell.length_c   1.000
_cell.angle_alpha   90.00
_cell.angle_beta   90.00
_cell.angle_gamma   90.00
#
_symmetry.space_group_name_H-M   'P 1'
#
loop_
_entity.id
_entity.type
_entity.pdbx_description
1 polymer ?
#
loop_
_entity_poly.entity_id
_entity_poly.type
_entity_poly.pdbx_seq_one_letter_code
_entity_poly.pdbx_strand_id
1 'polypeptide(L)'
;MGNRQRPGGRCRVRWAAVLLVTGVMVAGFAALFVHAAGEYRALRRLHGVWFQGDPLSVPDPEIGFGPNRGGLSRFRVRGADHFVDVATNLQGLRVPPDQRQTALAAADVVAVGCSFTFGYGVEAEQAYPAVAARTAGLIIANRAVTGYGTLGAVMALERSGGLHP
;
A
#
# COMPACT_ATOMS: atom_id res chain seq x y z
N MET A 1 63.07 -53.91 15.94
CA MET A 1 62.72 -52.53 16.36
C MET A 1 61.81 -51.94 15.29
N GLY A 2 60.55 -51.65 15.65
CA GLY A 2 59.45 -51.42 14.71
C GLY A 2 59.41 -50.00 14.12
N ASN A 3 59.22 -49.95 12.80
CA ASN A 3 59.06 -48.74 12.01
C ASN A 3 57.63 -48.18 12.21
N ARG A 4 57.47 -47.13 13.03
CA ARG A 4 56.19 -46.42 13.22
C ARG A 4 55.94 -45.47 12.04
N GLN A 5 55.18 -45.93 11.05
CA GLN A 5 54.59 -45.03 10.04
C GLN A 5 53.62 -44.06 10.74
N ARG A 6 53.88 -42.75 10.64
CA ARG A 6 53.03 -41.69 11.22
C ARG A 6 51.72 -41.57 10.43
N PRO A 7 50.54 -41.91 10.99
CA PRO A 7 49.27 -41.77 10.29
C PRO A 7 48.74 -40.35 10.56
N GLY A 8 49.28 -39.33 9.87
CA GLY A 8 48.94 -37.92 10.20
C GLY A 8 48.54 -37.02 9.04
N GLY A 9 49.06 -37.25 7.83
CA GLY A 9 48.92 -36.30 6.72
C GLY A 9 47.54 -36.34 6.05
N ARG A 10 47.02 -37.54 5.76
CA ARG A 10 45.78 -37.72 4.99
C ARG A 10 44.52 -37.21 5.70
N CYS A 11 44.49 -37.27 7.03
CA CYS A 11 43.36 -36.78 7.82
C CYS A 11 43.32 -35.24 7.84
N ARG A 12 44.48 -34.59 8.02
CA ARG A 12 44.59 -33.12 8.02
C ARG A 12 44.24 -32.50 6.67
N VAL A 13 44.66 -33.12 5.57
CA VAL A 13 44.32 -32.67 4.20
C VAL A 13 42.82 -32.81 3.92
N ARG A 14 42.18 -33.89 4.40
CA ARG A 14 40.72 -34.08 4.27
C ARG A 14 39.93 -33.03 5.05
N TRP A 15 40.33 -32.73 6.28
CA TRP A 15 39.67 -31.68 7.08
C TRP A 15 39.88 -30.29 6.50
N ALA A 16 41.07 -29.98 5.98
CA ALA A 16 41.33 -28.73 5.27
C ALA A 16 40.44 -28.59 4.03
N ALA A 17 40.25 -29.67 3.25
CA ALA A 17 39.36 -29.67 2.10
C ALA A 17 37.88 -29.48 2.50
N VAL A 18 37.41 -30.15 3.56
CA VAL A 18 36.04 -29.99 4.07
C VAL A 18 35.79 -28.56 4.57
N LEU A 19 36.74 -27.97 5.28
CA LEU A 19 36.64 -26.58 5.76
C LEU A 19 36.64 -25.60 4.59
N LEU A 20 37.47 -25.83 3.57
CA LEU A 20 37.51 -25.01 2.36
C LEU A 20 36.17 -25.07 1.62
N VAL A 21 35.64 -26.27 1.36
CA VAL A 21 34.34 -26.45 0.67
C VAL A 21 33.21 -25.81 1.45
N THR A 22 33.16 -26.03 2.76
CA THR A 22 32.16 -25.39 3.63
C THR A 22 32.28 -23.87 3.60
N GLY A 23 33.51 -23.33 3.66
CA GLY A 23 33.76 -21.90 3.57
C GLY A 23 33.29 -21.29 2.24
N VAL A 24 33.57 -21.95 1.12
CA VAL A 24 33.12 -21.54 -0.22
C VAL A 24 31.59 -21.58 -0.32
N MET A 25 30.95 -22.64 0.20
CA MET A 25 29.49 -22.75 0.23
C MET A 25 28.87 -21.61 1.05
N VAL A 26 29.37 -21.35 2.26
CA VAL A 26 28.87 -20.26 3.11
C VAL A 26 29.05 -18.91 2.44
N ALA A 27 30.21 -18.65 1.83
CA ALA A 27 30.46 -17.42 1.09
C ALA A 27 29.50 -17.27 -0.12
N GLY A 28 29.26 -18.36 -0.87
CA GLY A 28 28.32 -18.39 -1.97
C GLY A 28 26.88 -18.10 -1.54
N PHE A 29 26.42 -18.73 -0.45
CA PHE A 29 25.10 -18.47 0.12
C PHE A 29 24.97 -17.02 0.64
N ALA A 30 26.00 -16.50 1.30
CA ALA A 30 26.00 -15.11 1.77
C ALA A 30 25.92 -14.12 0.59
N ALA A 31 26.69 -14.35 -0.48
CA ALA A 31 26.64 -13.52 -1.68
C ALA A 31 25.27 -13.56 -2.36
N LEU A 32 24.69 -14.75 -2.51
CA LEU A 32 23.34 -14.92 -3.07
C LEU A 32 22.28 -14.20 -2.21
N PHE A 33 22.37 -14.34 -0.89
CA PHE A 33 21.46 -13.67 0.03
C PHE A 33 21.55 -12.15 -0.07
N VAL A 34 22.76 -11.59 -0.11
CA VAL A 34 22.98 -10.14 -0.28
C VAL A 34 22.43 -9.66 -1.62
N HIS A 35 22.68 -10.39 -2.71
CA HIS A 35 22.15 -10.06 -4.03
C HIS A 35 20.62 -10.08 -4.05
N ALA A 36 20.00 -11.17 -3.58
CA ALA A 36 18.54 -11.29 -3.51
C ALA A 36 17.91 -10.22 -2.61
N ALA A 37 18.55 -9.89 -1.48
CA ALA A 37 18.09 -8.80 -0.61
C ALA A 37 18.23 -7.42 -1.30
N GLY A 38 19.26 -7.22 -2.11
CA GLY A 38 19.46 -6.03 -2.93
C GLY A 38 18.35 -5.87 -3.98
N GLU A 39 18.11 -6.92 -4.77
CA GLU A 39 17.03 -6.99 -5.76
C GLU A 39 15.66 -6.78 -5.11
N TYR A 40 15.38 -7.44 -3.98
CA TYR A 40 14.14 -7.23 -3.24
C TYR A 40 13.98 -5.77 -2.78
N ARG A 41 15.04 -5.14 -2.27
CA ARG A 41 15.00 -3.72 -1.88
C ARG A 41 14.80 -2.81 -3.09
N ALA A 42 15.43 -3.10 -4.22
CA ALA A 42 15.27 -2.35 -5.47
C ALA A 42 13.83 -2.48 -5.99
N LEU A 43 13.30 -3.70 -6.10
CA LEU A 43 11.92 -3.98 -6.48
C LEU A 43 10.92 -3.34 -5.52
N ARG A 44 11.15 -3.38 -4.21
CA ARG A 44 10.29 -2.72 -3.23
C ARG A 44 10.33 -1.19 -3.37
N ARG A 45 11.50 -0.61 -3.67
CA ARG A 45 11.63 0.84 -3.91
C ARG A 45 10.95 1.27 -5.21
N LEU A 46 11.05 0.46 -6.26
CA LEU A 46 10.51 0.77 -7.59
C LEU A 46 9.01 0.44 -7.72
N HIS A 47 8.55 -0.66 -7.12
CA HIS A 47 7.23 -1.24 -7.35
C HIS A 47 6.36 -1.30 -6.10
N GLY A 48 6.89 -1.02 -4.92
CA GLY A 48 6.11 -1.02 -3.68
C GLY A 48 5.18 0.19 -3.62
N VAL A 49 3.90 -0.05 -3.33
CA VAL A 49 3.02 1.00 -2.82
C VAL A 49 3.36 1.17 -1.35
N TRP A 50 3.85 2.35 -0.99
CA TRP A 50 4.22 2.67 0.38
C TRP A 50 3.07 3.43 1.00
N PHE A 51 2.35 2.81 1.94
CA PHE A 51 1.35 3.50 2.76
C PHE A 51 2.00 3.97 4.06
N GLN A 52 1.74 5.21 4.44
CA GLN A 52 2.10 5.79 5.73
C GLN A 52 0.84 6.39 6.37
N GLY A 53 0.77 6.37 7.69
CA GLY A 53 -0.40 6.87 8.43
C GLY A 53 -1.47 5.82 8.63
N ASP A 54 -2.72 6.27 8.67
CA ASP A 54 -3.87 5.42 8.97
C ASP A 54 -4.12 4.40 7.84
N PRO A 55 -4.79 3.26 8.12
CA PRO A 55 -5.27 2.40 7.04
C PRO A 55 -6.31 3.16 6.19
N LEU A 56 -6.28 3.00 4.87
CA LEU A 56 -7.27 3.61 3.97
C LEU A 56 -8.68 3.04 4.17
N SER A 57 -8.75 1.76 4.49
CA SER A 57 -9.99 1.02 4.70
C SER A 57 -9.94 0.24 6.00
N VAL A 58 -11.09 0.16 6.66
CA VAL A 58 -11.30 -0.63 7.87
C VAL A 58 -12.32 -1.74 7.59
N PRO A 59 -12.28 -2.87 8.32
CA PRO A 59 -13.30 -3.91 8.18
C PRO A 59 -14.71 -3.35 8.39
N ASP A 60 -15.66 -3.80 7.58
CA ASP A 60 -17.08 -3.48 7.67
C ASP A 60 -17.88 -4.79 7.67
N PRO A 61 -18.72 -5.05 8.69
CA PRO A 61 -19.37 -6.36 8.82
C PRO A 61 -20.41 -6.66 7.73
N GLU A 62 -20.92 -5.66 7.02
CA GLU A 62 -21.95 -5.86 6.00
C GLU A 62 -21.38 -5.80 4.58
N ILE A 63 -20.51 -4.83 4.28
CA ILE A 63 -19.91 -4.65 2.94
C ILE A 63 -18.57 -5.40 2.82
N GLY A 64 -17.97 -5.79 3.94
CA GLY A 64 -16.64 -6.41 4.06
C GLY A 64 -15.57 -5.41 4.50
N PHE A 65 -15.50 -4.25 3.85
CA PHE A 65 -14.63 -3.14 4.24
C PHE A 65 -15.26 -1.80 3.87
N GLY A 66 -14.83 -0.72 4.53
CA GLY A 66 -15.29 0.65 4.27
C GLY A 66 -14.18 1.67 4.49
N PRO A 67 -14.44 2.96 4.23
CA PRO A 67 -13.44 4.01 4.41
C PRO A 67 -13.09 4.16 5.89
N ASN A 68 -11.81 4.38 6.18
CA ASN A 68 -11.40 4.77 7.52
C ASN A 68 -11.82 6.23 7.78
N ARG A 69 -12.97 6.41 8.42
CA ARG A 69 -13.60 7.71 8.69
C ARG A 69 -12.68 8.61 9.53
N GLY A 70 -12.41 9.81 9.04
CA GLY A 70 -11.45 10.71 9.68
C GLY A 70 -10.00 10.27 9.50
N GLY A 71 -9.71 9.25 8.70
CA GLY A 71 -8.37 8.74 8.46
C GLY A 71 -7.53 9.70 7.63
N LEU A 72 -6.23 9.75 7.92
CA LEU A 72 -5.23 10.43 7.11
C LEU A 72 -4.08 9.47 6.80
N SER A 73 -3.86 9.26 5.52
CA SER A 73 -2.82 8.39 4.99
C SER A 73 -2.08 9.11 3.89
N ARG A 74 -0.86 8.66 3.62
CA ARG A 74 -0.07 9.11 2.49
C ARG A 74 0.42 7.89 1.75
N PHE A 75 0.30 7.85 0.43
CA PHE A 75 0.92 6.77 -0.34
C PHE A 75 1.72 7.18 -1.56
N ARG A 76 2.79 6.43 -1.81
CA ARG A 76 3.57 6.57 -3.03
C ARG A 76 2.87 5.84 -4.17
N VAL A 77 2.55 6.57 -5.23
CA VAL A 77 1.99 6.00 -6.45
C VAL A 77 3.08 5.24 -7.19
N ARG A 78 2.76 4.03 -7.67
CA ARG A 78 3.71 3.23 -8.44
C ARG A 78 4.17 4.01 -9.68
N GLY A 79 5.49 4.10 -9.87
CA GLY A 79 6.08 4.83 -11.00
C GLY A 79 6.11 6.35 -10.82
N ALA A 80 5.72 6.87 -9.66
CA ALA A 80 5.84 8.29 -9.33
C ALA A 80 6.89 8.51 -8.22
N ASP A 81 7.58 9.66 -8.30
CA ASP A 81 8.53 10.12 -7.28
C ASP A 81 7.89 11.06 -6.24
N HIS A 82 6.56 11.15 -6.23
CA HIS A 82 5.81 11.90 -5.23
C HIS A 82 4.88 10.99 -4.43
N PHE A 83 4.50 11.50 -3.26
CA PHE A 83 3.46 10.95 -2.42
C PHE A 83 2.17 11.71 -2.65
N VAL A 84 1.05 11.03 -2.45
CA VAL A 84 -0.29 11.61 -2.48
C VAL A 84 -0.91 11.52 -1.10
N ASP A 85 -1.48 12.63 -0.63
CA ASP A 85 -2.19 12.67 0.64
C ASP A 85 -3.64 12.23 0.46
N VAL A 86 -4.06 11.31 1.31
CA VAL A 86 -5.39 10.72 1.27
C VAL A 86 -6.06 10.85 2.62
N ALA A 87 -7.11 11.66 2.64
CA ALA A 87 -7.94 11.89 3.80
C ALA A 87 -9.39 11.53 3.49
N THR A 88 -10.09 11.00 4.50
CA THR A 88 -11.55 10.96 4.49
C THR A 88 -12.11 11.70 5.68
N ASN A 89 -13.26 12.37 5.53
CA ASN A 89 -13.88 13.07 6.64
C ASN A 89 -14.59 12.10 7.61
N LEU A 90 -15.22 12.62 8.67
CA LEU A 90 -15.96 11.82 9.65
C LEU A 90 -17.16 11.05 9.04
N GLN A 91 -17.67 11.49 7.89
CA GLN A 91 -18.69 10.76 7.15
C GLN A 91 -18.07 9.65 6.26
N GLY A 92 -16.76 9.64 6.05
CA GLY A 92 -16.06 8.73 5.15
C GLY A 92 -15.99 9.23 3.70
N LEU A 93 -16.19 10.52 3.47
CA LEU A 93 -16.05 11.15 2.15
C LEU A 93 -14.58 11.43 1.87
N ARG A 94 -14.11 11.17 0.65
CA ARG A 94 -12.79 11.58 0.20
C ARG A 94 -12.74 13.11 0.12
N VAL A 95 -11.85 13.71 0.92
CA VAL A 95 -11.71 15.16 1.04
C VAL A 95 -10.23 15.58 1.08
N PRO A 96 -9.92 16.86 0.84
CA PRO A 96 -8.64 17.47 1.19
C PRO A 96 -8.25 17.21 2.66
N PRO A 97 -6.95 17.05 3.01
CA PRO A 97 -6.53 16.79 4.39
C PRO A 97 -6.97 17.83 5.42
N ASP A 98 -7.04 19.10 5.03
CA ASP A 98 -7.52 20.21 5.86
C ASP A 98 -9.04 20.16 6.12
N GLN A 99 -9.79 19.46 5.28
CA GLN A 99 -11.25 19.30 5.39
C GLN A 99 -11.65 17.99 6.08
N ARG A 100 -10.69 17.25 6.66
CA ARG A 100 -10.92 15.96 7.34
C ARG A 100 -11.92 16.05 8.50
N GLN A 101 -12.01 17.20 9.15
CA GLN A 101 -12.96 17.44 10.25
C GLN A 101 -14.28 18.06 9.79
N THR A 102 -14.42 18.36 8.50
CA THR A 102 -15.60 19.00 7.94
C THR A 102 -16.64 17.94 7.56
N ALA A 103 -17.85 18.07 8.11
CA ALA A 103 -19.00 17.31 7.68
C ALA A 103 -19.79 18.10 6.62
N LEU A 104 -20.26 17.41 5.60
CA LEU A 104 -21.13 17.98 4.58
C LEU A 104 -22.59 17.74 4.99
N ALA A 105 -23.38 18.81 4.99
CA ALA A 105 -24.80 18.75 5.37
C ALA A 105 -25.67 18.18 4.23
N ALA A 106 -25.37 18.53 2.98
CA ALA A 106 -26.08 18.07 1.80
C ALA A 106 -25.13 18.11 0.58
N ALA A 107 -25.43 17.32 -0.46
CA ALA A 107 -24.72 17.33 -1.73
C ALA A 107 -25.71 17.29 -2.90
N ASP A 108 -25.41 18.03 -3.97
CA ASP A 108 -26.17 17.96 -5.22
C ASP A 108 -25.96 16.59 -5.91
N VAL A 109 -24.75 16.03 -5.77
CA VAL A 109 -24.37 14.75 -6.38
C VAL A 109 -23.53 13.94 -5.39
N VAL A 110 -23.79 12.63 -5.30
CA VAL A 110 -22.92 11.68 -4.60
C VAL A 110 -22.19 10.82 -5.64
N ALA A 111 -20.88 10.97 -5.72
CA ALA A 111 -20.03 10.14 -6.57
C ALA A 111 -19.63 8.86 -5.81
N VAL A 112 -20.16 7.72 -6.26
CA VAL A 112 -19.80 6.38 -5.76
C VAL A 112 -19.02 5.60 -6.81
N GLY A 113 -18.15 4.71 -6.37
CA GLY A 113 -17.35 3.90 -7.26
C GLY A 113 -16.12 3.32 -6.58
N CYS A 114 -15.13 3.00 -7.40
CA CYS A 114 -13.90 2.35 -7.01
C CYS A 114 -12.72 3.33 -6.94
N SER A 115 -11.49 2.84 -7.17
CA SER A 115 -10.27 3.65 -7.18
C SER A 115 -10.29 4.81 -8.18
N PHE A 116 -10.99 4.68 -9.31
CA PHE A 116 -11.10 5.75 -10.31
C PHE A 116 -11.90 6.94 -9.79
N THR A 117 -13.05 6.70 -9.19
CA THR A 117 -13.87 7.75 -8.55
C THR A 117 -13.23 8.29 -7.30
N PHE A 118 -12.55 7.43 -6.52
CA PHE A 118 -11.79 7.85 -5.35
C PHE A 118 -10.64 8.81 -5.70
N GLY A 119 -10.12 8.75 -6.92
CA GLY A 119 -8.93 9.51 -7.32
C GLY A 119 -7.64 8.84 -6.86
N TYR A 120 -7.53 7.51 -6.99
CA TYR A 120 -6.31 6.80 -6.62
C TYR A 120 -5.12 7.32 -7.43
N GLY A 121 -4.11 7.83 -6.72
CA GLY A 121 -2.89 8.36 -7.30
C GLY A 121 -2.91 9.86 -7.62
N VAL A 122 -3.95 10.58 -7.17
CA VAL A 122 -4.01 12.04 -7.25
C VAL A 122 -4.57 12.64 -5.96
N GLU A 123 -4.29 13.93 -5.73
CA GLU A 123 -4.84 14.67 -4.60
C GLU A 123 -6.37 14.78 -4.68
N ALA A 124 -7.03 15.04 -3.55
CA ALA A 124 -8.49 15.05 -3.46
C ALA A 124 -9.14 16.01 -4.47
N GLU A 125 -8.53 17.18 -4.64
CA GLU A 125 -8.96 18.27 -5.49
C GLU A 125 -8.75 17.96 -6.97
N GLN A 126 -7.88 17.01 -7.28
CA GLN A 126 -7.53 16.56 -8.62
C GLN A 126 -8.41 15.39 -9.08
N ALA A 127 -9.07 14.68 -8.16
CA ALA A 127 -10.01 13.63 -8.50
C ALA A 127 -11.18 14.18 -9.34
N TYR A 128 -11.68 13.40 -10.31
CA TYR A 128 -12.72 13.88 -11.23
C TYR A 128 -13.97 14.41 -10.51
N PRO A 129 -14.45 13.87 -9.36
CA PRO A 129 -15.61 14.45 -8.69
C PRO A 129 -15.35 15.88 -8.22
N ALA A 130 -14.14 16.18 -7.73
CA ALA A 130 -13.77 17.53 -7.31
C ALA A 130 -13.58 18.47 -8.50
N VAL A 131 -13.02 17.98 -9.61
CA VAL A 131 -12.94 18.76 -10.86
C VAL A 131 -14.34 19.07 -11.39
N ALA A 132 -15.21 18.07 -11.47
CA ALA A 132 -16.59 18.22 -11.92
C ALA A 132 -17.39 19.18 -11.03
N ALA A 133 -17.22 19.12 -9.70
CA ALA A 133 -17.83 20.04 -8.75
C ALA A 133 -17.47 21.50 -9.09
N ARG A 134 -16.18 21.78 -9.30
CA ARG A 134 -15.72 23.13 -9.67
C ARG A 134 -16.21 23.56 -11.04
N THR A 135 -16.21 22.67 -12.03
CA THR A 135 -16.63 22.98 -13.40
C THR A 135 -18.14 23.24 -13.50
N ALA A 136 -18.95 22.48 -12.75
CA ALA A 136 -20.41 22.58 -12.79
C ALA A 136 -20.99 23.56 -11.77
N GLY A 137 -20.20 24.02 -10.79
CA GLY A 137 -20.69 24.83 -9.68
C GLY A 137 -21.60 24.05 -8.73
N LEU A 138 -21.34 22.74 -8.56
CA LEU A 138 -22.14 21.82 -7.74
C LEU A 138 -21.35 21.34 -6.53
N ILE A 139 -22.06 20.94 -5.49
CA ILE A 139 -21.53 20.22 -4.34
C ILE A 139 -21.53 18.72 -4.66
N ILE A 140 -20.35 18.14 -4.89
CA ILE A 140 -20.21 16.71 -5.17
C ILE A 140 -19.49 16.01 -4.02
N ALA A 141 -20.19 15.09 -3.36
CA ALA A 141 -19.63 14.25 -2.30
C ALA A 141 -18.97 13.00 -2.90
N ASN A 142 -17.66 12.85 -2.73
CA ASN A 142 -16.94 11.66 -3.18
C ASN A 142 -16.97 10.56 -2.10
N ARG A 143 -17.78 9.53 -2.34
CA ARG A 143 -18.01 8.39 -1.43
C ARG A 143 -17.44 7.08 -1.97
N ALA A 144 -16.59 7.17 -2.99
CA ALA A 144 -15.95 6.00 -3.56
C ALA A 144 -14.99 5.34 -2.57
N VAL A 145 -14.76 4.04 -2.75
CA VAL A 145 -13.81 3.26 -1.94
C VAL A 145 -12.98 2.41 -2.89
N THR A 146 -11.66 2.45 -2.74
CA THR A 146 -10.75 1.67 -3.58
C THR A 146 -11.06 0.17 -3.46
N GLY A 147 -11.27 -0.51 -4.59
CA GLY A 147 -11.55 -1.95 -4.62
C GLY A 147 -13.03 -2.32 -4.59
N TYR A 148 -13.95 -1.37 -4.45
CA TYR A 148 -15.38 -1.66 -4.61
C TYR A 148 -15.72 -2.06 -6.04
N GLY A 149 -16.47 -3.15 -6.18
CA GLY A 149 -17.27 -3.44 -7.37
C GLY A 149 -18.65 -2.77 -7.29
N THR A 150 -19.52 -3.06 -8.25
CA THR A 150 -20.87 -2.45 -8.34
C THR A 150 -21.69 -2.61 -7.07
N LEU A 151 -21.69 -3.82 -6.46
CA LEU A 151 -22.44 -4.07 -5.23
C LEU A 151 -21.98 -3.15 -4.08
N GLY A 152 -20.66 -3.09 -3.82
CA GLY A 152 -20.11 -2.22 -2.78
C GLY A 152 -20.39 -0.74 -3.05
N ALA A 153 -20.35 -0.30 -4.31
CA ALA A 153 -20.68 1.07 -4.69
C ALA A 153 -22.16 1.42 -4.44
N VAL A 154 -23.09 0.51 -4.72
CA VAL A 154 -24.52 0.70 -4.42
C VAL A 154 -24.77 0.73 -2.91
N MET A 155 -24.17 -0.19 -2.14
CA MET A 155 -24.30 -0.17 -0.68
C MET A 155 -23.69 1.10 -0.06
N ALA A 156 -22.61 1.63 -0.64
CA ALA A 156 -22.04 2.92 -0.24
C ALA A 156 -23.01 4.08 -0.50
N LEU A 157 -23.71 4.05 -1.65
CA LEU A 157 -24.73 5.02 -2.03
C LEU A 157 -25.90 5.00 -1.05
N GLU A 158 -26.43 3.83 -0.73
CA GLU A 158 -27.54 3.67 0.24
C GLU A 158 -27.17 4.25 1.62
N ARG A 159 -25.92 4.07 2.05
CA ARG A 159 -25.38 4.66 3.27
C ARG A 159 -25.07 6.17 3.18
N SER A 160 -25.43 6.82 2.07
CA SER A 160 -25.26 8.27 1.85
C SER A 160 -26.52 9.06 2.17
N GLY A 161 -27.57 8.44 2.71
CA GLY A 161 -28.88 9.08 2.91
C GLY A 161 -28.89 10.38 3.70
N GLY A 162 -27.85 10.67 4.49
CA GLY A 162 -27.69 11.96 5.17
C GLY A 162 -27.17 13.10 4.29
N LEU A 163 -26.98 12.88 2.99
CA LEU A 163 -26.48 13.87 2.02
C LEU A 163 -27.53 14.27 0.97
N HIS A 164 -28.78 13.80 1.11
CA HIS A 164 -29.86 14.24 0.24
C HIS A 164 -30.13 15.74 0.41
N PRO A 165 -30.39 16.49 -0.68
CA PRO A 165 -30.83 17.88 -0.62
C PRO A 165 -32.11 18.07 0.19
#